data_AF-A0A0V8D2U2-F1
#
_entry.id   AF-A0A0V8D2U2-F1
#
_cell.length_a   1.000
_cell.length_b   1.000
_cell.length_c   1.000
_cell.angle_alpha   90.00
_cell.angle_beta   90.00
_cell.angle_gamma   90.00
#
_symmetry.space_group_name_H-M   'P 1'
#
loop_
_entity.id
_entity.type
_entity.pdbx_description
1 polymer ?
#
loop_
_entity_poly.entity_id
_entity_poly.type
_entity_poly.pdbx_seq_one_letter_code
_entity_poly.pdbx_strand_id
1 'polypeptide(L)'
;MFRHSYIDANHFSCLSNFKLLDETELFKITGGHFSTSFKYHRLENHYTQEQLAELLNVDTHTIRNWESNKTIPKGTDLFNSSQLFGISIDTLWDAENKYKNH
;
A
#
# COMPACT_ATOMS: atom_id res chain seq x y z
N MET A 1 -8.73 -24.76 3.72
CA MET A 1 -7.51 -25.16 2.99
C MET A 1 -7.24 -24.14 1.90
N PHE A 2 -6.40 -23.14 2.17
CA PHE A 2 -5.64 -22.44 1.13
C PHE A 2 -4.21 -22.31 1.62
N ARG A 3 -3.28 -22.52 0.68
CA ARG A 3 -1.94 -23.04 0.88
C ARG A 3 -1.04 -22.14 1.72
N HIS A 4 -0.36 -22.78 2.66
CA HIS A 4 0.88 -22.32 3.25
C HIS A 4 2.01 -22.51 2.23
N SER A 5 2.87 -21.52 2.01
CA SER A 5 4.33 -21.72 1.98
C SER A 5 5.10 -20.46 1.57
N TYR A 6 6.17 -20.20 2.32
CA TYR A 6 7.34 -19.36 2.06
C TYR A 6 7.31 -17.90 2.53
N ILE A 7 7.60 -17.70 3.81
CA ILE A 7 8.37 -16.54 4.26
C ILE A 7 9.63 -17.10 4.92
N ASP A 8 10.73 -17.06 4.17
CA ASP A 8 12.05 -17.48 4.62
C ASP A 8 12.53 -16.53 5.74
N ALA A 9 13.14 -17.10 6.78
CA ALA A 9 13.61 -16.43 7.99
C ALA A 9 14.69 -15.34 7.72
N ASN A 10 15.12 -15.17 6.47
CA ASN A 10 15.97 -14.05 6.04
C ASN A 10 15.21 -12.74 5.73
N HIS A 11 13.87 -12.72 5.76
CA HIS A 11 13.06 -11.54 5.43
C HIS A 11 13.03 -10.45 6.53
N PHE A 12 13.47 -10.76 7.77
CA PHE A 12 13.39 -9.84 8.91
C PHE A 12 14.49 -8.75 8.96
N SER A 13 15.49 -8.78 8.08
CA SER A 13 16.62 -7.84 8.13
C SER A 13 16.31 -6.44 7.58
N CYS A 14 15.26 -6.26 6.78
CA CYS A 14 14.89 -4.95 6.21
C CYS A 14 13.88 -4.16 7.07
N LEU A 15 13.26 -4.82 8.05
CA LEU A 15 12.13 -4.27 8.82
C LEU A 15 12.51 -3.74 10.22
N SER A 16 13.79 -3.70 10.57
CA SER A 16 14.23 -3.39 11.94
C SER A 16 14.00 -1.94 12.41
N ASN A 17 13.39 -1.07 11.61
CA ASN A 17 13.15 0.34 11.95
C ASN A 17 11.76 0.87 11.59
N PHE A 18 10.77 0.02 11.31
CA PHE A 18 9.42 0.50 11.00
C PHE A 18 8.62 0.75 12.29
N LYS A 19 9.00 1.83 13.00
CA LYS A 19 8.18 2.42 14.05
C LYS A 19 6.86 2.81 13.39
N LEU A 20 5.78 2.08 13.71
CA LEU A 20 4.39 2.35 13.32
C LEU A 20 4.19 3.87 13.26
N LEU A 21 4.13 4.38 12.04
CA LEU A 21 3.89 5.80 11.79
C LEU A 21 2.46 6.04 12.27
N ASP A 22 2.32 6.84 13.32
CA ASP A 22 1.04 7.29 13.86
C ASP A 22 0.13 7.69 12.70
N GLU A 23 -1.05 7.06 12.62
CA GLU A 23 -2.04 7.18 11.54
C GLU A 23 -2.40 8.66 11.26
N THR A 24 -2.13 9.55 12.22
CA THR A 24 -2.37 11.00 12.13
C THR A 24 -1.29 11.81 11.41
N GLU A 25 -0.05 11.33 11.29
CA GLU A 25 1.05 12.04 10.64
C GLU A 25 1.11 11.76 9.13
N LEU A 26 0.67 10.58 8.69
CA LEU A 26 0.60 10.24 7.26
C LEU A 26 -0.42 11.10 6.50
N PHE A 27 -1.48 11.56 7.19
CA PHE A 27 -2.58 12.33 6.61
C PHE A 27 -2.24 13.80 6.31
N LYS A 28 -1.18 14.36 6.94
CA LYS A 28 -0.84 15.80 6.84
C LYS A 28 0.08 16.14 5.66
N ILE A 29 0.73 15.15 5.04
CA ILE A 29 1.92 15.41 4.19
C ILE A 29 1.62 15.36 2.68
N THR A 30 0.54 14.75 2.19
CA THR A 30 0.34 14.59 0.73
C THR A 30 -1.13 14.69 0.28
N GLY A 31 -1.43 15.69 -0.55
CA GLY A 31 -2.76 16.05 -1.06
C GLY A 31 -3.40 15.11 -2.08
N GLY A 32 -3.31 13.79 -1.88
CA GLY A 32 -4.04 12.81 -2.69
C GLY A 32 -4.54 11.64 -1.84
N HIS A 33 -5.85 11.38 -1.91
CA HIS A 33 -6.52 10.34 -1.11
C HIS A 33 -6.01 8.94 -1.47
N PHE A 34 -5.87 8.66 -2.77
CA PHE A 34 -5.39 7.37 -3.27
C PHE A 34 -3.94 7.07 -2.88
N SER A 35 -2.99 7.98 -3.16
CA SER A 35 -1.56 7.71 -2.91
C SER A 35 -1.26 7.40 -1.46
N THR A 36 -1.97 8.11 -0.56
CA THR A 36 -1.81 7.99 0.89
C THR A 36 -2.37 6.65 1.36
N SER A 37 -3.56 6.28 0.89
CA SER A 37 -4.17 4.98 1.18
C SER A 37 -3.33 3.82 0.64
N PHE A 38 -2.86 3.93 -0.61
CA PHE A 38 -2.01 2.93 -1.26
C PHE A 38 -0.71 2.70 -0.50
N LYS A 39 -0.03 3.79 -0.12
CA LYS A 39 1.20 3.73 0.67
C LYS A 39 0.94 3.15 2.06
N TYR A 40 -0.13 3.54 2.73
CA TYR A 40 -0.52 2.99 4.03
C TYR A 40 -0.66 1.46 3.95
N HIS A 41 -1.46 0.95 3.01
CA HIS A 41 -1.67 -0.49 2.87
C HIS A 41 -0.38 -1.24 2.50
N ARG A 42 0.53 -0.64 1.71
CA ARG A 42 1.85 -1.21 1.48
C ARG A 42 2.64 -1.39 2.79
N LEU A 43 2.64 -0.35 3.63
CA LEU A 43 3.38 -0.34 4.89
C LEU A 43 2.78 -1.29 5.94
N GLU A 44 1.44 -1.35 6.01
CA GLU A 44 0.70 -2.30 6.86
C GLU A 44 1.01 -3.77 6.48
N ASN A 45 1.21 -4.03 5.18
CA ASN A 45 1.62 -5.36 4.70
C ASN A 45 3.14 -5.56 4.69
N HIS A 46 3.92 -4.59 5.20
CA HIS A 46 5.37 -4.66 5.32
C HIS A 46 6.14 -4.85 4.00
N TYR A 47 5.60 -4.38 2.88
CA TYR A 47 6.28 -4.47 1.59
C TYR A 47 7.19 -3.26 1.33
N THR A 48 8.38 -3.49 0.78
CA THR A 48 9.17 -2.42 0.13
C THR A 48 8.52 -1.99 -1.18
N GLN A 49 8.97 -0.87 -1.76
CA GLN A 49 8.45 -0.44 -3.07
C GLN A 49 8.77 -1.47 -4.16
N GLU A 50 9.95 -2.09 -4.08
CA GLU A 50 10.42 -3.13 -5.00
C GLU A 50 9.59 -4.41 -4.87
N GLN A 51 9.35 -4.86 -3.64
CA GLN A 51 8.54 -6.06 -3.38
C GLN A 51 7.09 -5.87 -3.87
N LEU A 52 6.50 -4.70 -3.61
CA LEU A 52 5.16 -4.42 -4.10
C LEU A 52 5.11 -4.37 -5.63
N ALA A 53 6.17 -3.83 -6.26
CA ALA A 53 6.29 -3.77 -7.72
C ALA A 53 6.34 -5.18 -8.33
N GLU A 54 7.11 -6.09 -7.73
CA GLU A 54 7.17 -7.50 -8.12
C GLU A 54 5.80 -8.19 -7.95
N LEU A 55 5.13 -7.98 -6.82
CA LEU A 55 3.81 -8.58 -6.53
C LEU A 55 2.72 -8.10 -7.50
N LEU A 56 2.77 -6.83 -7.92
CA LEU A 56 1.82 -6.24 -8.86
C LEU A 56 2.27 -6.37 -10.33
N ASN A 57 3.44 -6.96 -10.58
CA ASN A 57 4.06 -7.08 -11.90
C ASN A 57 4.15 -5.73 -12.65
N VAL A 58 4.66 -4.72 -11.94
CA VAL A 58 4.91 -3.36 -12.47
C VAL A 58 6.33 -2.91 -12.12
N ASP A 59 6.79 -1.83 -12.73
CA ASP A 59 8.08 -1.23 -12.36
C ASP A 59 8.02 -0.54 -10.99
N THR A 60 9.12 -0.58 -10.24
CA THR A 60 9.27 0.16 -8.96
C THR A 60 9.02 1.67 -9.14
N HIS A 61 9.37 2.22 -10.30
CA HIS A 61 9.07 3.62 -10.64
C HIS A 61 7.57 3.89 -10.73
N THR A 62 6.77 2.91 -11.16
CA THR A 62 5.31 3.00 -11.22
C THR A 62 4.73 3.08 -9.82
N ILE A 63 5.17 2.21 -8.90
CA ILE A 63 4.79 2.26 -7.47
C ILE A 63 5.16 3.63 -6.87
N ARG A 64 6.39 4.10 -7.08
CA ARG A 64 6.84 5.42 -6.60
C ARG A 64 5.96 6.55 -7.14
N ASN A 65 5.57 6.50 -8.41
CA ASN A 65 4.74 7.52 -9.03
C ASN A 65 3.31 7.51 -8.48
N TRP A 66 2.74 6.32 -8.21
CA TRP A 66 1.45 6.17 -7.54
C TRP A 66 1.47 6.72 -6.11
N GLU A 67 2.51 6.42 -5.34
CA GLU A 67 2.68 6.93 -3.98
C GLU A 67 2.97 8.44 -3.91
N SER A 68 3.45 9.03 -5.01
CA SER A 68 3.78 10.46 -5.08
C SER A 68 2.70 11.30 -5.78
N ASN A 69 1.50 10.76 -6.02
CA ASN A 69 0.43 11.41 -6.80
C ASN A 69 0.80 11.83 -8.23
N LYS A 70 1.89 11.31 -8.80
CA LYS A 70 2.32 11.67 -10.16
C LYS A 70 1.47 11.00 -11.23
N THR A 71 1.02 9.79 -10.94
CA THR A 71 0.16 8.99 -11.82
C THR A 71 -0.81 8.20 -10.97
N ILE A 72 -1.94 7.82 -11.54
CA ILE A 72 -2.94 6.96 -10.90
C ILE A 72 -2.91 5.60 -11.62
N PRO A 73 -3.01 4.46 -10.89
CA PRO A 73 -3.13 3.14 -11.52
C PRO A 73 -4.37 3.05 -12.41
N LYS A 74 -4.26 2.24 -13.47
CA LYS A 74 -5.40 1.95 -14.35
C LYS A 74 -6.27 0.86 -13.71
N GLY A 75 -7.48 0.66 -14.25
CA GLY A 75 -8.47 -0.25 -13.66
C GLY A 75 -7.97 -1.66 -13.34
N THR A 76 -7.08 -2.24 -14.17
CA THR A 76 -6.46 -3.54 -13.91
C THR A 76 -5.52 -3.52 -12.71
N ASP A 77 -4.67 -2.50 -12.62
CA ASP A 77 -3.69 -2.35 -11.54
C ASP A 77 -4.37 -2.02 -10.22
N LEU A 78 -5.42 -1.19 -10.29
CA LEU A 78 -6.27 -0.86 -9.16
C LEU A 78 -6.96 -2.11 -8.60
N PHE A 79 -7.51 -2.95 -9.49
CA PHE A 79 -8.11 -4.23 -9.12
C PHE A 79 -7.07 -5.17 -8.50
N ASN A 80 -5.91 -5.33 -9.13
CA ASN A 80 -4.83 -6.18 -8.61
C ASN A 80 -4.36 -5.72 -7.21
N SER A 81 -4.26 -4.41 -7.00
CA SER A 81 -3.90 -3.83 -5.71
C SER A 81 -4.97 -4.10 -4.65
N SER A 82 -6.25 -3.95 -5.00
CA SER A 82 -7.37 -4.33 -4.14
C SER A 82 -7.32 -5.81 -3.74
N GLN A 83 -7.05 -6.71 -4.69
CA GLN A 83 -6.90 -8.14 -4.40
C GLN A 83 -5.68 -8.44 -3.53
N LEU A 84 -4.55 -7.79 -3.79
CA LEU A 84 -3.31 -7.98 -3.04
C LEU A 84 -3.44 -7.52 -1.59
N PHE A 85 -4.07 -6.36 -1.37
CA PHE A 85 -4.29 -5.81 -0.03
C PHE A 85 -5.50 -6.41 0.68
N GLY A 86 -6.36 -7.16 -0.03
CA GLY A 86 -7.58 -7.73 0.54
C GLY A 86 -8.66 -6.70 0.88
N ILE A 87 -8.67 -5.55 0.22
CA ILE A 87 -9.61 -4.44 0.46
C ILE A 87 -10.44 -4.16 -0.79
N SER A 88 -11.56 -3.44 -0.62
CA SER A 88 -12.34 -2.96 -1.76
C SER A 88 -11.64 -1.81 -2.49
N ILE A 89 -11.92 -1.65 -3.79
CA ILE A 89 -11.43 -0.51 -4.57
C ILE A 89 -11.91 0.81 -3.96
N ASP A 90 -13.15 0.85 -3.47
CA ASP A 90 -13.69 2.02 -2.78
C ASP A 90 -12.87 2.36 -1.54
N THR A 91 -12.48 1.37 -0.72
CA THR A 91 -11.59 1.59 0.45
C THR A 91 -10.19 2.08 0.04
N LEU A 92 -9.70 1.65 -1.12
CA LEU A 92 -8.43 2.12 -1.66
C LEU A 92 -8.54 3.57 -2.19
N TRP A 93 -9.74 4.00 -2.57
CA TRP A 93 -10.02 5.29 -3.20
C TRP A 93 -10.61 6.35 -2.26
N ASP A 94 -11.38 5.95 -1.24
CA ASP A 94 -12.06 6.77 -0.23
C ASP A 94 -11.04 7.74 0.38
N ALA A 95 -11.00 9.04 0.06
CA ALA A 95 -12.06 9.96 -0.32
C ALA A 95 -13.20 9.98 0.72
N GLU A 96 -12.81 10.33 1.97
CA GLU A 96 -13.70 10.71 3.08
C GLU A 96 -14.28 9.55 3.92
N ASN A 97 -14.14 9.65 5.26
CA ASN A 97 -14.94 8.93 6.27
C ASN A 97 -14.52 7.52 6.75
N LYS A 98 -13.33 7.38 7.36
CA LYS A 98 -13.19 6.48 8.53
C LYS A 98 -12.75 7.13 9.85
N TYR A 99 -12.32 8.41 9.82
CA TYR A 99 -12.01 9.18 11.04
C TYR A 99 -13.12 10.15 11.48
N LYS A 100 -14.32 10.07 10.91
CA LYS A 100 -15.53 10.62 11.56
C LYS A 100 -16.15 9.55 12.44
N ASN A 101 -15.59 9.27 13.61
CA ASN A 101 -16.31 8.60 14.68
C ASN A 101 -15.89 9.16 16.05
N HIS A 102 -16.82 9.96 16.59
CA HIS A 102 -17.00 10.49 17.95
C HIS A 102 -16.15 11.69 18.42
#